data_AF-A0A9X8UR41-F1
#
_entry.id   AF-A0A9X8UR41-F1
#
_cell.length_a   1.000
_cell.length_b   1.000
_cell.length_c   1.000
_cell.angle_alpha   90.00
_cell.angle_beta   90.00
_cell.angle_gamma   90.00
#
_symmetry.space_group_name_H-M   'P 1'
#
loop_
_entity.id
_entity.type
_entity.pdbx_description
1 polymer ?
#
loop_
_entity_poly.entity_id
_entity_poly.type
_entity_poly.pdbx_seq_one_letter_code
_entity_poly.pdbx_strand_id
1 'polypeptide(L)'
;MTDAPKINATMADLDAAAHAGPFRQALTGGKRITFPDPGEMEWTKAEEFLNDLIKASTQEMVKKWLSEEDFKKLMDAKLNLYQINELGRRIMAHYEAIFGPQEKGTGSTGS
;
A
#
# COMPACT_ATOMS: atom_id res chain seq x y z
N MET A 1 21.12 34.41 27.69
CA MET A 1 19.85 34.24 26.96
C MET A 1 19.86 32.82 26.43
N THR A 2 18.89 32.01 26.81
CA THR A 2 18.86 30.58 26.45
C THR A 2 18.35 30.47 25.02
N ASP A 3 19.23 30.11 24.10
CA ASP A 3 18.87 29.86 22.70
C ASP A 3 17.95 28.63 22.68
N ALA A 4 16.68 28.85 22.32
CA ALA A 4 15.72 27.76 22.25
C ALA A 4 15.97 26.96 20.96
N PRO A 5 15.95 25.62 21.02
CA PRO A 5 16.20 24.81 19.84
C PRO A 5 15.17 25.11 18.74
N LYS A 6 15.66 25.29 17.51
CA LYS A 6 14.80 25.45 16.33
C LYS A 6 14.15 24.11 16.01
N ILE A 7 12.87 23.97 16.37
CA ILE A 7 12.07 22.79 16.05
C ILE A 7 11.65 22.83 14.58
N ASN A 8 11.96 21.76 13.82
CA ASN A 8 11.65 21.67 12.39
C ASN A 8 10.28 21.03 12.10
N ALA A 9 9.82 20.14 12.98
CA ALA A 9 8.54 19.45 12.89
C ALA A 9 8.15 18.92 14.28
N THR A 10 6.87 18.63 14.46
CA THR A 10 6.23 18.21 15.70
C THR A 10 5.49 16.87 15.50
N MET A 11 5.09 16.22 16.60
CA MET A 11 4.24 15.03 16.53
C MET A 11 2.89 15.33 15.86
N ALA A 12 2.35 16.52 16.07
CA ALA A 12 1.11 16.94 15.43
C ALA A 12 1.24 17.03 13.90
N ASP A 13 2.43 17.33 13.39
CA ASP A 13 2.69 17.33 11.94
C ASP A 13 2.68 15.90 11.36
N LEU A 14 3.04 14.89 12.17
CA LEU A 14 2.94 13.48 11.78
C LEU A 14 1.48 12.99 11.80
N ASP A 15 0.70 13.40 12.80
CA ASP A 15 -0.71 13.06 12.93
C ASP A 15 -1.59 13.66 11.81
N ALA A 16 -1.10 14.72 11.16
CA ALA A 16 -1.77 15.38 10.03
C ALA A 16 -1.46 14.75 8.66
N ALA A 17 -0.65 13.68 8.60
CA ALA A 17 -0.27 13.03 7.35
C ALA A 17 -1.47 12.39 6.63
N ALA A 18 -1.32 12.13 5.32
CA ALA A 18 -2.39 11.55 4.50
C ALA A 18 -2.57 10.05 4.78
N HIS A 19 -3.83 9.63 4.97
CA HIS A 19 -4.19 8.23 5.19
C HIS A 19 -4.89 7.68 3.94
N ALA A 20 -4.32 6.68 3.27
CA ALA A 20 -5.02 6.04 2.14
C ALA A 20 -6.14 5.11 2.61
N GLY A 21 -6.06 4.61 3.84
CA GLY A 21 -7.02 3.63 4.34
C GLY A 21 -6.84 2.24 3.70
N PRO A 22 -7.69 1.26 4.06
CA PRO A 22 -7.67 -0.06 3.44
C PRO A 22 -8.19 0.00 1.99
N PHE A 23 -7.53 -0.71 1.07
CA PHE A 23 -8.02 -0.85 -0.31
C PHE A 23 -9.11 -1.93 -0.39
N ARG A 24 -10.26 -1.61 -1.00
CA ARG A 24 -11.40 -2.53 -1.17
C ARG A 24 -11.73 -2.75 -2.63
N GLN A 25 -11.80 -4.01 -3.04
CA GLN A 25 -12.19 -4.40 -4.40
C GLN A 25 -13.46 -5.24 -4.38
N ALA A 26 -14.49 -4.79 -5.11
CA ALA A 26 -15.65 -5.62 -5.40
C ALA A 26 -15.29 -6.71 -6.42
N LEU A 27 -15.77 -7.92 -6.17
CA LEU A 27 -15.67 -9.08 -7.05
C LEU A 27 -17.04 -9.40 -7.66
N THR A 28 -17.09 -10.37 -8.56
CA THR A 28 -18.35 -10.88 -9.11
C THR A 28 -19.24 -11.48 -8.01
N GLY A 29 -20.56 -11.43 -8.21
CA GLY A 29 -21.52 -12.00 -7.26
C GLY A 29 -21.65 -11.23 -5.94
N GLY A 30 -21.32 -9.93 -5.92
CA GLY A 30 -21.50 -9.07 -4.74
C GLY A 30 -20.48 -9.30 -3.62
N LYS A 31 -19.45 -10.12 -3.86
CA LYS A 31 -18.35 -10.33 -2.92
C LYS A 31 -17.40 -9.12 -2.93
N ARG A 32 -16.64 -8.94 -1.84
CA ARG A 32 -15.57 -7.95 -1.76
C ARG A 32 -14.37 -8.53 -1.04
N ILE A 33 -13.19 -8.02 -1.38
CA ILE A 33 -11.93 -8.27 -0.67
C ILE A 33 -11.38 -6.96 -0.14
N THR A 34 -10.66 -7.05 0.98
CA THR A 34 -10.08 -5.90 1.68
C THR A 34 -8.60 -6.15 1.92
N PHE A 35 -7.76 -5.29 1.38
CA PHE A 35 -6.36 -5.19 1.75
C PHE A 35 -6.24 -4.30 2.99
N PRO A 36 -5.25 -4.55 3.85
CA PRO A 36 -5.16 -3.91 5.15
C PRO A 36 -4.75 -2.44 5.01
N ASP A 37 -4.95 -1.69 6.09
CA ASP A 37 -4.49 -0.30 6.17
C ASP A 37 -3.08 -0.27 6.80
N PRO A 38 -2.02 0.06 6.04
CA PRO A 38 -0.67 0.13 6.60
C PRO A 38 -0.50 1.27 7.60
N GLY A 39 -1.35 2.30 7.58
CA GLY A 39 -1.31 3.40 8.57
C GLY A 39 -1.75 2.98 9.98
N GLU A 40 -2.53 1.91 10.08
CA GLU A 40 -3.01 1.34 11.35
C GLU A 40 -2.15 0.13 11.80
N MET A 41 -1.10 -0.20 11.07
CA MET A 41 -0.16 -1.26 11.43
C MET A 41 0.99 -0.72 12.29
N GLU A 42 1.68 -1.64 12.97
CA GLU A 42 3.02 -1.36 13.48
C GLU A 42 3.98 -1.07 12.30
N TRP A 43 4.87 -0.09 12.45
CA TRP A 43 5.63 0.48 11.33
C TRP A 43 6.52 -0.54 10.60
N THR A 44 7.09 -1.54 11.30
CA THR A 44 7.88 -2.60 10.64
C THR A 44 7.01 -3.52 9.78
N LYS A 45 5.77 -3.79 10.21
CA LYS A 45 4.80 -4.54 9.38
C LYS A 45 4.30 -3.72 8.21
N ALA A 46 4.09 -2.42 8.39
CA ALA A 46 3.74 -1.52 7.31
C ALA A 46 4.86 -1.50 6.24
N GLU A 47 6.11 -1.41 6.67
CA GLU A 47 7.27 -1.48 5.77
C GLU A 47 7.36 -2.83 5.03
N GLU A 48 7.07 -3.95 5.72
CA GLU A 48 7.00 -5.26 5.10
C GLU A 48 5.89 -5.34 4.03
N PHE A 49 4.70 -4.82 4.32
CA PHE A 49 3.59 -4.74 3.38
C PHE A 49 3.96 -3.95 2.13
N LEU A 50 4.59 -2.80 2.30
CA LEU A 50 5.02 -1.94 1.19
C LEU A 50 6.12 -2.60 0.35
N ASN A 51 7.08 -3.28 1.00
CA ASN A 51 8.11 -4.04 0.29
C ASN A 51 7.50 -5.14 -0.57
N ASP A 52 6.54 -5.90 -0.05
CA ASP A 52 5.86 -6.95 -0.80
C ASP A 52 5.03 -6.38 -1.95
N LEU A 53 4.39 -5.21 -1.75
CA LEU A 53 3.64 -4.54 -2.80
C LEU A 53 4.51 -4.21 -4.03
N ILE A 54 5.78 -3.88 -3.80
CA ILE A 54 6.75 -3.51 -4.86
C ILE A 54 7.46 -4.74 -5.43
N LYS A 55 7.84 -5.71 -4.59
CA LYS A 55 8.79 -6.78 -4.93
C LYS A 55 8.15 -8.15 -5.12
N ALA A 56 7.05 -8.44 -4.44
CA ALA A 56 6.43 -9.75 -4.50
C ALA A 56 5.59 -9.92 -5.76
N SER A 57 5.40 -11.17 -6.18
CA SER A 57 4.38 -11.46 -7.19
C SER A 57 2.98 -11.17 -6.64
N THR A 58 2.02 -10.86 -7.52
CA THR A 58 0.62 -10.64 -7.09
C THR A 58 0.08 -11.82 -6.28
N GLN A 59 0.45 -13.06 -6.61
CA GLN A 59 0.02 -14.25 -5.88
C GLN A 59 0.54 -14.29 -4.45
N GLU A 60 1.82 -14.00 -4.23
CA GLU A 60 2.43 -13.96 -2.90
C GLU A 60 1.82 -12.84 -2.07
N MET A 61 1.66 -11.67 -2.68
CA MET A 61 1.08 -10.49 -2.05
C MET A 61 -0.35 -10.76 -1.57
N VAL A 62 -1.24 -11.27 -2.44
CA VAL A 62 -2.64 -11.52 -2.04
C VAL A 62 -2.76 -12.68 -1.06
N LYS A 63 -1.86 -13.67 -1.10
CA LYS A 63 -1.86 -14.79 -0.15
C LYS A 63 -1.45 -14.34 1.25
N LYS A 64 -0.48 -13.42 1.35
CA LYS A 64 0.07 -12.96 2.63
C LYS A 64 -0.80 -11.89 3.28
N TRP A 65 -1.33 -10.97 2.49
CA TRP A 65 -1.94 -9.74 3.01
C TRP A 65 -3.46 -9.71 2.96
N LEU A 66 -4.12 -10.66 2.29
CA LEU A 66 -5.55 -10.88 2.49
C LEU A 66 -5.78 -11.79 3.69
N SER A 67 -6.93 -11.60 4.34
CA SER A 67 -7.46 -12.63 5.23
C SER A 67 -7.71 -13.93 4.46
N GLU A 68 -7.71 -15.07 5.15
CA GLU A 68 -8.01 -16.36 4.52
C GLU A 68 -9.35 -16.36 3.78
N GLU A 69 -10.35 -15.67 4.35
CA GLU A 69 -11.68 -15.52 3.76
C GLU A 69 -11.64 -14.73 2.45
N ASP A 70 -10.94 -13.59 2.43
CA ASP A 70 -10.85 -12.74 1.25
C ASP A 70 -9.97 -13.35 0.16
N PHE A 71 -8.89 -14.04 0.54
CA PHE A 71 -8.09 -14.83 -0.38
C PHE A 71 -8.94 -15.91 -1.07
N LYS A 72 -9.77 -16.64 -0.31
CA LYS A 72 -10.70 -17.62 -0.86
C LYS A 72 -11.68 -16.99 -1.84
N LYS A 73 -12.28 -15.84 -1.50
CA LYS A 73 -13.18 -15.10 -2.41
C LYS A 73 -12.49 -14.71 -3.72
N LEU A 74 -11.23 -14.27 -3.65
CA LEU A 74 -10.43 -13.92 -4.82
C LEU A 74 -10.17 -15.13 -5.72
N MET A 75 -9.83 -16.29 -5.14
CA MET A 75 -9.62 -17.53 -5.90
C MET A 75 -10.93 -18.04 -6.54
N ASP A 76 -12.04 -17.98 -5.81
CA ASP A 76 -13.37 -18.36 -6.31
C ASP A 76 -13.85 -17.48 -7.48
N ALA A 77 -13.38 -16.21 -7.54
CA ALA A 77 -13.72 -15.28 -8.62
C ALA A 77 -13.09 -15.66 -9.97
N LYS A 78 -12.11 -16.58 -9.99
CA LYS A 78 -11.46 -17.10 -11.21
C LYS A 78 -11.04 -15.99 -12.18
N LEU A 79 -10.36 -14.97 -11.66
CA LEU A 79 -9.88 -13.85 -12.46
C LEU A 79 -8.93 -14.33 -13.56
N ASN A 80 -9.04 -13.73 -14.74
CA ASN A 80 -8.06 -13.95 -15.81
C ASN A 80 -6.80 -13.07 -15.61
N LEU A 81 -5.78 -13.29 -16.45
CA LEU A 81 -4.51 -12.57 -16.38
C LEU A 81 -4.67 -11.05 -16.46
N TYR A 82 -5.57 -10.54 -17.32
CA TYR A 82 -5.81 -9.11 -17.45
C TYR A 82 -6.41 -8.52 -16.17
N GLN A 83 -7.38 -9.22 -15.57
CA GLN A 83 -8.06 -8.78 -14.36
C GLN A 83 -7.13 -8.79 -13.13
N ILE A 84 -6.30 -9.82 -12.97
CA ILE A 84 -5.37 -9.89 -11.84
C ILE A 84 -4.25 -8.85 -11.96
N ASN A 85 -3.79 -8.54 -13.18
CA ASN A 85 -2.83 -7.47 -13.42
C ASN A 85 -3.43 -6.08 -13.13
N GLU A 86 -4.67 -5.84 -13.57
CA GLU A 86 -5.36 -4.58 -13.27
C GLU A 86 -5.65 -4.43 -11.76
N LEU A 87 -5.96 -5.52 -11.06
CA LEU A 87 -6.08 -5.50 -9.60
C LEU A 87 -4.76 -5.09 -8.96
N GLY A 88 -3.64 -5.71 -9.33
CA GLY A 88 -2.31 -5.33 -8.84
C GLY A 88 -1.99 -3.85 -9.06
N ARG A 89 -2.27 -3.33 -10.26
CA ARG A 89 -2.08 -1.91 -10.60
C ARG A 89 -2.90 -0.97 -9.72
N ARG A 90 -4.16 -1.31 -9.43
CA ARG A 90 -5.04 -0.51 -8.56
C ARG A 90 -4.58 -0.50 -7.12
N ILE A 91 -4.11 -1.65 -6.63
CA ILE A 91 -3.57 -1.74 -5.27
C ILE A 91 -2.32 -0.86 -5.14
N MET A 92 -1.38 -0.96 -6.08
CA MET A 92 -0.18 -0.10 -6.09
C MET A 92 -0.54 1.39 -6.09
N ALA A 93 -1.44 1.79 -6.99
CA ALA A 93 -1.86 3.19 -7.11
C ALA A 93 -2.56 3.72 -5.83
N HIS A 94 -3.30 2.87 -5.11
CA HIS A 94 -3.96 3.27 -3.86
C HIS A 94 -2.95 3.58 -2.76
N TYR A 95 -1.92 2.74 -2.59
CA TYR A 95 -0.95 2.91 -1.53
C TYR A 95 0.20 3.87 -1.88
N GLU A 96 0.41 4.19 -3.16
CA GLU A 96 1.38 5.22 -3.61
C GLU A 96 1.13 6.59 -2.98
N ALA A 97 -0.13 6.88 -2.63
CA ALA A 97 -0.50 8.10 -1.91
C ALA A 97 0.13 8.21 -0.50
N ILE A 98 0.54 7.10 0.11
CA ILE A 98 1.14 7.08 1.45
C ILE A 98 2.64 7.33 1.40
N PHE A 99 3.35 6.72 0.44
CA PHE A 99 4.82 6.74 0.40
C PHE A 99 5.40 7.72 -0.62
N GLY A 100 4.54 8.42 -1.36
CA GLY A 100 4.95 9.33 -2.43
C GLY A 100 5.30 8.61 -3.73
N PRO A 101 5.46 9.34 -4.85
CA PRO A 101 5.87 8.73 -6.10
C PRO A 101 7.20 8.01 -5.89
N GLN A 102 7.31 6.76 -6.35
CA GLN A 102 8.62 6.14 -6.50
C GLN A 102 9.42 7.02 -7.46
N GLU A 103 10.45 7.73 -6.98
CA GLU A 103 11.35 8.44 -7.88
C GLU A 103 11.90 7.42 -8.87
N LYS A 104 11.38 7.47 -10.09
CA LYS A 104 11.84 6.63 -11.20
C LYS A 104 13.21 7.17 -11.56
N GLY A 105 14.25 6.63 -10.90
CA GLY A 105 15.63 7.09 -10.92
C GLY A 105 15.95 8.13 -11.99
N THR A 106 15.87 9.40 -11.64
CA THR A 106 16.54 10.44 -12.42
C THR A 106 18.02 10.27 -12.14
N GLY A 107 18.66 9.43 -12.95
CA GLY A 107 20.09 9.46 -13.13
C GLY A 107 20.48 10.92 -13.38
N SER A 108 21.21 11.47 -12.41
CA SER A 108 21.76 12.81 -12.48
C SER A 108 22.60 12.93 -13.75
N THR A 109 22.03 13.54 -14.79
CA THR A 109 22.80 14.18 -15.86
C THR A 109 23.10 15.58 -15.37
N GLY A 110 24.02 15.67 -14.40
CA GLY A 110 24.71 16.91 -14.11
C GLY A 110 25.59 17.25 -15.31
N SER A 111 25.16 18.23 -16.10
CA SER A 111 26.03 19.04 -16.96
C SER A 111 26.52 20.24 -16.18
#